data_AF-D4N1K2-F1
#
_entry.id   AF-D4N1K2-F1
#
_cell.length_a   1.000
_cell.length_b   1.000
_cell.length_c   1.000
_cell.angle_alpha   90.00
_cell.angle_beta   90.00
_cell.angle_gamma   90.00
#
_symmetry.space_group_name_H-M   'P 1'
#
loop_
_entity.id
_entity.type
_entity.pdbx_description
1 polymer ?
#
loop_
_entity_poly.entity_id
_entity_poly.type
_entity_poly.pdbx_seq_one_letter_code
_entity_poly.pdbx_strand_id
1 'polypeptide(L)'
;MNLEEAIIFANNMTKTKYHHGMVQMGNLNDDEANFYFEEAKSYKQLAKWLEELKDLREYKEKYRWHDLRKNPDDIPDVEHRKKEYFHVVQEGKETGPTILQYKKDFGFGFYNDFGNGQKFTEVDTNFTAPIVAWKEIEKFESEGENADTSRR
;
A
#
# COMPACT_ATOMS: atom_id res chain seq x y z
N MET A 1 2.09 3.25 22.92
CA MET A 1 1.78 1.96 22.30
C MET A 1 1.76 2.16 20.79
N ASN A 2 2.61 1.44 20.06
CA ASN A 2 2.60 1.45 18.59
C ASN A 2 1.51 0.49 18.05
N LEU A 3 1.32 0.44 16.72
CA LEU A 3 0.24 -0.35 16.11
C LEU A 3 0.41 -1.85 16.35
N GLU A 4 1.64 -2.37 16.28
CA GLU A 4 1.95 -3.77 16.53
C GLU A 4 1.65 -4.16 17.99
N GLU A 5 2.08 -3.32 18.93
CA GLU A 5 1.78 -3.50 20.35
C GLU A 5 0.26 -3.46 20.63
N ALA A 6 -0.49 -2.61 19.91
CA ALA A 6 -1.95 -2.52 20.04
C ALA A 6 -2.65 -3.79 19.53
N ILE A 7 -2.18 -4.35 18.41
CA ILE A 7 -2.68 -5.62 17.86
C ILE A 7 -2.42 -6.77 18.83
N ILE A 8 -1.19 -6.87 19.34
CA ILE A 8 -0.81 -7.89 20.34
C ILE A 8 -1.67 -7.75 21.59
N PHE A 9 -1.86 -6.53 22.09
CA PHE A 9 -2.70 -6.25 23.24
C PHE A 9 -4.15 -6.72 23.01
N ALA A 10 -4.76 -6.34 21.89
CA ALA A 10 -6.14 -6.74 21.56
C ALA A 10 -6.29 -8.26 21.50
N ASN A 11 -5.36 -8.96 20.84
CA ASN A 11 -5.35 -10.42 20.76
C ASN A 11 -5.20 -11.10 22.13
N ASN A 12 -4.34 -10.56 22.99
CA ASN A 12 -4.18 -11.06 24.36
C ASN A 12 -5.46 -10.84 25.17
N MET A 13 -6.08 -9.66 25.05
CA MET A 13 -7.34 -9.36 25.72
C MET A 13 -8.48 -10.28 25.26
N THR A 14 -8.58 -10.62 23.97
CA THR A 14 -9.54 -11.62 23.50
C THR A 14 -9.38 -12.95 24.26
N LYS A 15 -8.15 -13.46 24.40
CA LYS A 15 -7.88 -14.72 25.11
C LYS A 15 -8.24 -14.62 26.59
N THR A 16 -7.81 -13.54 27.25
CA THR A 16 -8.09 -13.30 28.67
C THR A 16 -9.58 -13.23 28.95
N LYS A 17 -10.33 -12.45 28.15
CA LYS A 17 -11.78 -12.30 28.31
C LYS A 17 -12.52 -13.59 28.00
N TYR A 18 -12.11 -14.33 26.98
CA TYR A 18 -12.66 -15.66 26.72
C TYR A 18 -12.44 -16.61 27.90
N HIS A 19 -11.24 -16.60 28.50
CA HIS A 19 -10.95 -17.40 29.68
C HIS A 19 -11.82 -17.00 30.88
N HIS A 20 -12.00 -15.71 31.15
CA HIS A 20 -12.91 -15.24 32.20
C HIS A 20 -14.34 -15.71 31.98
N GLY A 21 -14.84 -15.65 30.74
CA GLY A 21 -16.17 -16.16 30.40
C GLY A 21 -16.31 -17.66 30.67
N MET A 22 -15.29 -18.46 30.34
CA MET A 22 -15.27 -19.91 30.64
C MET A 22 -15.29 -20.20 32.15
N VAL A 23 -14.57 -19.41 32.95
CA VAL A 23 -14.59 -19.52 34.41
C VAL A 23 -15.98 -19.23 34.96
N GLN A 24 -16.64 -18.17 34.49
CA GLN A 24 -17.99 -17.83 34.96
C GLN A 24 -19.06 -18.83 34.51
N MET A 25 -18.92 -19.40 33.32
CA MET A 25 -19.77 -20.49 32.86
C MET A 25 -19.63 -21.73 33.76
N GLY A 26 -18.40 -22.05 34.21
CA GLY A 26 -18.17 -23.11 35.19
C GLY A 26 -18.80 -22.84 36.56
N ASN A 27 -18.96 -21.56 36.92
CA ASN A 27 -19.66 -21.12 38.13
C ASN A 27 -21.19 -21.03 37.96
N LEU A 28 -21.74 -21.46 36.81
CA LEU A 28 -23.16 -21.34 36.46
C LEU A 28 -23.67 -19.88 36.49
N ASN A 29 -22.78 -18.93 36.21
CA ASN A 29 -23.10 -17.51 36.11
C ASN A 29 -23.12 -17.09 34.62
N ASP A 30 -24.20 -17.47 33.94
CA ASP A 30 -24.34 -17.32 32.49
C ASP A 30 -24.32 -15.85 32.04
N ASP A 31 -24.91 -14.94 32.82
CA ASP A 31 -24.94 -13.50 32.50
C ASP A 31 -23.53 -12.90 32.49
N GLU A 32 -22.73 -13.21 33.50
CA GLU A 32 -21.35 -12.72 33.57
C GLU A 32 -20.44 -13.42 32.54
N ALA A 33 -20.68 -14.71 32.28
CA ALA A 33 -20.00 -15.42 31.21
C ALA A 33 -20.26 -14.78 29.84
N ASN A 34 -21.52 -14.47 29.53
CA ASN A 34 -21.93 -13.82 28.30
C ASN A 34 -21.31 -12.42 28.16
N PHE A 35 -21.29 -11.64 29.24
CA PHE A 35 -20.61 -10.34 29.25
C PHE A 35 -19.14 -10.46 28.80
N TYR A 36 -18.38 -11.39 29.40
CA TYR A 36 -16.98 -11.59 29.02
C TYR A 36 -16.79 -12.11 27.59
N PHE A 37 -17.70 -12.94 27.08
CA PHE A 37 -17.65 -13.38 25.68
C PHE A 37 -17.92 -12.23 24.70
N GLU A 38 -18.83 -11.31 25.01
CA GLU A 38 -19.06 -10.13 24.18
C GLU A 38 -17.86 -9.17 24.21
N GLU A 39 -17.22 -8.99 25.38
CA GLU A 39 -15.95 -8.27 25.46
C GLU A 39 -14.87 -8.96 24.61
N ALA A 40 -14.74 -10.29 24.68
CA ALA A 40 -13.77 -11.05 23.90
C ALA A 40 -13.99 -10.90 22.38
N LYS A 41 -15.25 -10.97 21.93
CA LYS A 41 -15.65 -10.70 20.53
C LYS A 41 -15.26 -9.29 20.10
N SER A 42 -15.51 -8.30 20.96
CA SER A 42 -15.15 -6.90 20.69
C SER A 42 -13.64 -6.72 20.52
N TYR A 43 -12.81 -7.31 21.40
CA TYR A 43 -11.35 -7.28 21.25
C TYR A 43 -10.87 -8.02 20.00
N LYS A 44 -11.53 -9.11 19.62
CA LYS A 44 -11.20 -9.85 18.40
C LYS A 44 -11.46 -9.01 17.15
N GLN A 45 -12.60 -8.30 17.13
CA GLN A 45 -12.94 -7.39 16.05
C GLN A 45 -11.97 -6.20 15.98
N LEU A 46 -11.59 -5.65 17.14
CA LEU A 46 -10.61 -4.59 17.23
C LEU A 46 -9.25 -5.03 16.64
N ALA A 47 -8.76 -6.22 16.99
CA ALA A 47 -7.53 -6.74 16.43
C ALA A 47 -7.59 -6.82 14.89
N LYS A 48 -8.71 -7.29 14.33
CA LYS A 48 -8.93 -7.34 12.88
C LYS A 48 -8.86 -5.95 12.24
N TRP A 49 -9.55 -4.96 12.80
CA TRP A 49 -9.51 -3.59 12.28
C TRP A 49 -8.12 -2.94 12.39
N LEU A 50 -7.34 -3.30 13.41
CA LEU A 50 -5.98 -2.79 13.56
C LEU A 50 -5.02 -3.39 12.51
N GLU A 51 -5.22 -4.65 12.12
CA GLU A 51 -4.50 -5.26 10.99
C GLU A 51 -4.91 -4.60 9.66
N GLU A 52 -6.21 -4.40 9.42
CA GLU A 52 -6.68 -3.67 8.23
C GLU A 52 -6.09 -2.24 8.18
N LEU A 53 -5.98 -1.58 9.34
CA LEU A 53 -5.34 -0.26 9.43
C LEU A 53 -3.84 -0.31 9.13
N LYS A 54 -3.14 -1.39 9.50
CA LYS A 54 -1.73 -1.62 9.20
C LYS A 54 -1.53 -1.73 7.69
N ASP A 55 -2.33 -2.57 7.04
CA ASP A 55 -2.31 -2.76 5.58
C ASP A 55 -2.64 -1.44 4.86
N LEU A 56 -3.64 -0.68 5.34
CA LEU A 56 -3.98 0.63 4.77
C LEU A 56 -2.88 1.67 4.93
N ARG A 57 -2.11 1.63 6.02
CA ARG A 57 -0.98 2.53 6.21
C ARG A 57 0.15 2.20 5.26
N GLU A 58 0.49 0.92 5.11
CA GLU A 58 1.48 0.46 4.15
C GLU A 58 1.06 0.80 2.72
N TYR A 59 -0.21 0.57 2.38
CA TYR A 59 -0.81 0.96 1.11
C TYR A 59 -0.66 2.47 0.84
N LYS A 60 -1.06 3.32 1.80
CA LYS A 60 -0.97 4.78 1.63
C LYS A 60 0.47 5.27 1.54
N GLU A 61 1.37 4.64 2.29
CA GLU A 61 2.80 4.97 2.26
C GLU A 61 3.39 4.66 0.88
N LYS A 62 3.03 3.52 0.28
CA LYS A 62 3.43 3.16 -1.08
C LYS A 62 3.01 4.20 -2.13
N TYR A 63 1.82 4.77 -2.01
CA TYR A 63 1.28 5.75 -2.97
C TYR A 63 1.40 7.21 -2.48
N ARG A 64 2.35 7.50 -1.58
CA ARG A 64 2.64 8.88 -1.18
C ARG A 64 3.48 9.61 -2.24
N TRP A 65 3.61 10.92 -2.09
CA TRP A 65 4.62 11.67 -2.83
C TRP A 65 5.97 11.51 -2.13
N HIS A 66 6.98 11.11 -2.91
CA HIS A 66 8.38 11.03 -2.52
C HIS A 66 9.07 12.30 -3.00
N ASP A 67 9.42 13.21 -2.07
CA ASP A 67 10.07 14.49 -2.37
C ASP A 67 11.60 14.30 -2.36
N LEU A 68 12.19 14.25 -3.56
CA LEU A 68 13.62 14.02 -3.77
C LEU A 68 14.48 15.19 -3.28
N ARG A 69 13.89 16.38 -3.05
CA ARG A 69 14.61 17.51 -2.43
C ARG A 69 14.88 17.26 -0.96
N LYS A 70 13.99 16.50 -0.29
CA LYS A 70 14.12 16.13 1.13
C LYS A 70 14.96 14.87 1.29
N ASN A 71 14.77 13.91 0.40
CA ASN A 71 15.52 12.66 0.39
C ASN A 71 15.84 12.23 -1.05
N PRO A 72 17.04 12.58 -1.56
CA PRO A 72 17.43 12.26 -2.94
C PRO A 72 17.49 10.76 -3.25
N ASP A 73 17.69 9.93 -2.22
CA ASP A 73 17.79 8.47 -2.35
C ASP A 73 16.44 7.74 -2.20
N ASP A 74 15.34 8.47 -1.95
CA ASP A 74 13.96 7.92 -1.90
C ASP A 74 13.45 7.67 -3.33
N ILE A 75 14.19 6.86 -4.10
CA ILE A 75 13.90 6.48 -5.49
C ILE A 75 13.02 5.22 -5.55
N PRO A 76 12.26 4.99 -6.65
CA PRO A 76 11.43 3.81 -6.78
C PRO A 76 12.21 2.49 -6.65
N ASP A 77 11.72 1.58 -5.80
CA ASP A 77 12.27 0.22 -5.66
C ASP A 77 11.58 -0.73 -6.64
N VAL A 78 12.06 -0.74 -7.88
CA VAL A 78 11.44 -1.48 -8.99
C VAL A 78 12.30 -2.68 -9.38
N GLU A 79 11.70 -3.87 -9.45
CA GLU A 79 12.34 -5.03 -10.06
C GLU A 79 12.68 -4.72 -11.53
N HIS A 80 13.90 -5.03 -11.97
CA HIS A 80 14.46 -4.65 -13.28
C HIS A 80 13.60 -5.00 -14.51
N ARG A 81 12.64 -5.93 -14.37
CA ARG A 81 11.84 -6.47 -15.47
C ARG A 81 10.41 -5.91 -15.53
N LYS A 82 9.94 -5.16 -14.54
CA LYS A 82 8.57 -4.62 -14.54
C LYS A 82 8.55 -3.21 -15.11
N LYS A 83 7.70 -2.98 -16.11
CA LYS A 83 7.38 -1.64 -16.60
C LYS A 83 6.40 -1.01 -15.61
N GLU A 84 6.93 -0.27 -14.65
CA GLU A 84 6.09 0.52 -13.73
C GLU A 84 6.15 2.00 -14.13
N TYR A 85 4.98 2.63 -14.04
CA TYR A 85 4.77 4.03 -14.40
C TYR A 85 4.48 4.83 -13.13
N PHE A 86 4.99 6.05 -13.09
CA PHE A 86 4.96 6.93 -11.94
C PHE A 86 4.47 8.30 -12.36
N HIS A 87 3.69 8.94 -11.49
CA HIS A 87 3.52 10.38 -11.56
C HIS A 87 4.82 11.04 -11.12
N VAL A 88 5.32 11.99 -11.90
CA VAL A 88 6.53 12.77 -11.56
C VAL A 88 6.25 14.26 -11.63
N VAL A 89 6.95 15.02 -10.80
CA VAL A 89 6.94 16.49 -10.80
C VAL A 89 8.33 16.99 -11.11
N GLN A 90 8.42 17.98 -11.99
CA GLN A 90 9.67 18.63 -12.33
C GLN A 90 9.78 20.00 -11.66
N GLU A 91 11.00 20.41 -11.35
CA GLU A 91 11.27 21.73 -10.79
C GLU A 91 10.71 22.83 -11.71
N GLY A 92 9.93 23.76 -11.14
CA GLY A 92 9.30 24.85 -11.90
C GLY A 92 8.10 24.45 -12.78
N LYS A 93 7.76 23.15 -12.88
CA LYS A 93 6.55 22.64 -13.55
C LYS A 93 5.68 21.84 -12.55
N GLU A 94 5.35 22.46 -11.41
CA GLU A 94 4.61 21.82 -10.32
C GLU A 94 3.09 21.67 -10.58
N THR A 95 2.56 22.30 -11.64
CA THR A 95 1.11 22.38 -11.90
C THR A 95 0.52 21.19 -12.65
N GLY A 96 1.32 20.24 -13.13
CA GLY A 96 0.84 19.05 -13.83
C GLY A 96 1.83 17.89 -13.78
N PRO A 97 1.51 16.78 -13.08
CA PRO A 97 2.41 15.63 -13.04
C PRO A 97 2.49 14.95 -14.41
N THR A 98 3.70 14.52 -14.78
CA THR A 98 3.95 13.73 -15.99
C THR A 98 4.01 12.25 -15.63
N ILE A 99 3.62 11.36 -16.54
CA ILE A 99 3.74 9.92 -16.34
C ILE A 99 5.06 9.43 -16.96
N LEU A 100 5.96 8.89 -16.14
CA LEU A 100 7.27 8.35 -16.57
C LEU A 100 7.50 6.93 -16.08
N GLN A 101 8.35 6.18 -16.78
CA GLN A 101 8.90 4.92 -16.28
C GLN A 101 10.15 5.17 -15.45
N TYR A 102 10.49 4.24 -14.56
CA TYR A 102 11.75 4.26 -13.82
C TYR A 102 12.60 3.02 -14.14
N LYS A 103 13.90 3.21 -14.37
CA LYS A 103 14.91 2.15 -14.48
C LYS A 103 16.09 2.47 -13.59
N LYS A 104 16.52 1.53 -12.75
CA LYS A 104 17.61 1.73 -11.78
C LYS A 104 18.89 2.34 -12.39
N ASP A 105 19.29 1.87 -13.57
CA ASP A 105 20.51 2.32 -14.23
C ASP A 105 20.36 3.64 -15.01
N PHE A 106 19.12 4.07 -15.30
CA PHE A 106 18.84 5.20 -16.21
C PHE A 106 17.95 6.29 -15.60
N GLY A 107 17.42 6.09 -14.39
CA GLY A 107 16.50 7.02 -13.73
C GLY A 107 15.08 6.99 -14.30
N PHE A 108 14.41 8.14 -14.26
CA PHE A 108 13.09 8.33 -14.84
C PHE A 108 13.18 8.70 -16.32
N GLY A 109 12.32 8.13 -17.15
CA GLY A 109 12.25 8.46 -18.57
C GLY A 109 11.23 7.64 -19.34
N PHE A 110 11.29 7.75 -20.67
CA PHE A 110 10.55 6.89 -21.59
C PHE A 110 11.49 5.83 -22.16
N TYR A 111 11.28 4.57 -21.79
CA TYR A 111 12.08 3.47 -22.29
C TYR A 111 11.24 2.57 -23.22
N ASN A 112 11.85 2.18 -24.34
CA ASN A 112 11.30 1.11 -25.16
C ASN A 112 11.69 -0.26 -24.58
N ASP A 113 11.07 -1.30 -25.12
CA ASP A 113 11.21 -2.70 -24.73
C ASP A 113 12.65 -3.23 -24.88
N PHE A 114 13.48 -2.53 -25.66
CA PHE A 114 14.86 -2.91 -25.97
C PHE A 114 15.93 -2.10 -25.21
N GLY A 115 15.54 -1.28 -24.24
CA GLY A 115 16.49 -0.60 -23.35
C GLY A 115 17.21 0.62 -23.93
N ASN A 116 17.04 0.92 -25.21
CA ASN A 116 17.68 2.04 -25.91
C ASN A 116 16.60 3.01 -26.42
N GLY A 117 16.12 3.94 -25.58
CA GLY A 117 14.97 4.79 -25.91
C GLY A 117 15.28 6.05 -26.74
N GLN A 118 14.46 6.32 -27.77
CA GLN A 118 13.92 7.65 -28.22
C GLN A 118 13.02 7.44 -29.46
N LYS A 119 11.96 8.19 -29.82
CA LYS A 119 11.25 9.41 -29.35
C LYS A 119 9.74 9.19 -29.56
N PHE A 120 8.88 9.68 -28.66
CA PHE A 120 7.49 10.00 -29.00
C PHE A 120 7.44 11.45 -29.47
N THR A 121 6.89 11.68 -30.67
CA THR A 121 6.98 12.96 -31.41
C THR A 121 5.96 14.02 -30.97
N GLU A 122 5.15 13.78 -29.93
CA GLU A 122 4.08 14.71 -29.54
C GLU A 122 3.94 14.94 -28.02
N VAL A 123 4.78 14.32 -27.18
CA VAL A 123 4.84 14.64 -25.74
C VAL A 123 6.01 15.59 -25.55
N ASP A 124 5.81 16.72 -24.86
CA ASP A 124 6.87 17.66 -24.49
C ASP A 124 7.99 16.91 -23.74
N THR A 125 9.01 16.49 -24.48
CA THR A 125 10.14 15.69 -24.01
C THR A 125 11.28 16.55 -23.49
N ASN A 126 11.07 17.87 -23.39
CA ASN A 126 12.02 18.78 -22.76
C ASN A 126 11.94 18.61 -21.24
N PHE A 127 12.48 17.49 -20.75
CA PHE A 127 12.80 17.26 -19.35
C PHE A 127 14.03 18.09 -18.95
N THR A 128 13.98 19.40 -19.21
CA THR A 128 15.08 20.33 -18.94
C THR A 128 15.25 20.61 -17.47
N ALA A 129 14.19 20.41 -16.69
CA ALA A 129 14.17 20.59 -15.24
C ALA A 129 14.32 19.24 -14.51
N PRO A 130 15.11 19.20 -13.40
CA PRO A 130 15.23 18.03 -12.54
C PRO A 130 13.87 17.54 -12.03
N ILE A 131 13.74 16.23 -11.85
CA ILE A 131 12.59 15.64 -11.16
C ILE A 131 12.77 15.87 -9.67
N VAL A 132 11.77 16.48 -9.04
CA VAL A 132 11.79 16.86 -7.62
C VAL A 132 10.88 15.99 -6.77
N ALA A 133 9.90 15.32 -7.38
CA ALA A 133 9.06 14.37 -6.66
C ALA A 133 8.48 13.31 -7.59
N TRP A 134 8.11 12.16 -7.01
CA TRP A 134 7.41 11.10 -7.71
C TRP A 134 6.37 10.41 -6.81
N LYS A 135 5.43 9.71 -7.43
CA LYS A 135 4.40 8.90 -6.77
C LYS A 135 4.03 7.71 -7.66
N GLU A 136 3.92 6.51 -7.08
CA GLU A 136 3.46 5.33 -7.81
C GLU A 136 2.03 5.49 -8.31
N ILE A 137 1.77 4.98 -9.51
CA ILE A 137 0.42 4.92 -10.08
C ILE A 137 -0.25 3.65 -9.57
N GLU A 138 -1.39 3.82 -8.92
CA GLU A 138 -2.26 2.71 -8.52
C GLU A 138 -2.63 1.88 -9.74
N LYS A 139 -2.35 0.56 -9.67
CA LYS A 139 -2.71 -0.35 -10.76
C LYS A 139 -4.23 -0.46 -10.80
N PHE A 140 -4.83 -0.06 -11.92
CA PHE A 140 -6.24 -0.36 -12.15
C PHE A 140 -6.37 -1.88 -12.29
N GLU A 141 -7.08 -2.51 -11.35
CA GLU A 141 -7.59 -3.87 -11.56
C GLU A 141 -8.66 -3.78 -12.65
N SER A 142 -8.33 -4.20 -13.87
CA SER A 142 -9.34 -4.33 -14.91
C SER A 142 -10.22 -5.53 -14.58
N GLU A 143 -11.50 -5.31 -14.30
CA GLU A 143 -12.51 -6.38 -14.24
C GLU A 143 -12.63 -7.00 -15.65
N GLY A 144 -11.87 -8.05 -15.96
CA GLY A 144 -12.04 -8.76 -17.23
C GLY A 144 -10.85 -9.54 -17.79
N GLU A 145 -10.27 -10.47 -17.04
CA GLU A 145 -9.54 -11.60 -17.63
C GLU A 145 -10.20 -12.93 -17.24
N ASN A 146 -11.45 -13.09 -17.66
CA ASN A 146 -12.12 -14.40 -17.75
C ASN A 146 -13.01 -14.42 -19.01
N ALA A 147 -12.46 -14.02 -20.16
CA ALA A 147 -13.00 -14.40 -21.46
C ALA A 147 -12.21 -15.62 -21.94
N ASP A 148 -12.64 -16.78 -21.47
CA ASP A 148 -12.26 -18.09 -21.97
C ASP A 148 -12.51 -18.12 -23.49
N THR A 149 -11.44 -17.87 -24.27
CA THR A 149 -11.42 -18.00 -25.72
C THR A 149 -10.91 -19.38 -26.10
N SER A 150 -11.44 -20.43 -25.46
CA SER A 150 -11.35 -21.80 -25.96
C SER A 150 -12.74 -22.34 -26.29
N ARG A 151 -13.16 -22.12 -27.54
CA ARG A 151 -13.98 -23.07 -28.31
C ARG A 151 -13.84 -22.72 -29.80
N ARG A 152 -12.86 -23.38 -30.43
CA ARG A 152 -12.92 -23.74 -31.86
C ARG A 152 -13.88 -24.90 -32.03
#